data_AF-A0A919B6N3-F1
#
_entry.id   AF-A0A919B6N3-F1
#
_cell.length_a   1.000
_cell.length_b   1.000
_cell.length_c   1.000
_cell.angle_alpha   90.00
_cell.angle_beta   90.00
_cell.angle_gamma   90.00
#
_symmetry.space_group_name_H-M   'P 1'
#
loop_
_entity.id
_entity.type
_entity.pdbx_description
1 polymer ?
#
loop_
_entity_poly.entity_id
_entity_poly.type
_entity_poly.pdbx_seq_one_letter_code
_entity_poly.pdbx_strand_id
1 'polypeptide(L)'
;MGYNSTPNDMRVAQARACILYDVNGKVHHIHHVVDTEGADLTSDSSLIERAKSVAKELGDDPRRLHPLVVESSDLEGVKVLRVDKEAKAVVTEKFPRISPSE
;
A
#
# COMPACT_ATOMS: atom_id res chain seq x y z
N MET A 1 10.68 -34.95 23.45
CA MET A 1 9.41 -34.23 23.67
C MET A 1 9.36 -33.10 22.66
N GLY A 2 8.63 -33.28 21.57
CA GLY A 2 8.56 -32.30 20.49
C GLY A 2 7.12 -31.87 20.32
N TYR A 3 6.88 -30.56 20.38
CA TYR A 3 5.84 -29.90 19.59
C TYR A 3 6.43 -28.57 19.15
N ASN A 4 6.74 -28.50 17.86
CA ASN A 4 7.04 -27.27 17.14
C ASN A 4 5.82 -26.35 17.24
N SER A 5 5.90 -25.28 18.02
CA SER A 5 4.97 -24.17 17.89
C SER A 5 5.42 -23.34 16.69
N THR A 6 5.07 -23.78 15.48
CA THR A 6 5.01 -22.89 14.33
C THR A 6 4.09 -21.72 14.69
N PRO A 7 4.53 -20.46 14.50
CA PRO A 7 3.76 -19.31 14.92
C PRO A 7 2.40 -19.33 14.22
N ASN A 8 1.37 -19.16 15.05
CA ASN A 8 -0.05 -18.99 14.72
C ASN A 8 -0.24 -18.48 13.28
N ASP A 9 -0.95 -19.26 12.45
CA ASP A 9 -1.45 -18.87 11.12
C ASP A 9 -2.16 -17.51 11.21
N MET A 10 -1.42 -16.40 11.09
CA MET A 10 -2.00 -15.07 10.95
C MET A 10 -2.58 -15.01 9.54
N ARG A 11 -3.85 -15.40 9.41
CA ARG A 11 -4.58 -15.28 8.17
C ARG A 11 -4.84 -13.81 7.89
N VAL A 12 -4.52 -13.38 6.68
CA VAL A 12 -4.77 -12.01 6.22
C VAL A 12 -6.25 -11.91 5.87
N ALA A 13 -6.98 -11.01 6.54
CA ALA A 13 -8.35 -10.69 6.19
C ALA A 13 -8.38 -9.74 4.99
N GLN A 14 -7.51 -8.73 4.99
CA GLN A 14 -7.44 -7.74 3.94
C GLN A 14 -6.04 -7.12 3.85
N ALA A 15 -5.59 -6.83 2.63
CA ALA A 15 -4.39 -6.05 2.39
C ALA A 15 -4.73 -4.84 1.52
N ARG A 16 -4.43 -3.64 2.02
CA ARG A 16 -4.69 -2.37 1.34
C ARG A 16 -3.46 -1.49 1.33
N ALA A 17 -3.45 -0.51 0.44
CA ALA A 17 -2.42 0.50 0.40
C ALA A 17 -3.02 1.89 0.24
N CYS A 18 -2.42 2.88 0.91
CA CYS A 18 -2.68 4.29 0.64
C CYS A 18 -1.47 4.91 -0.05
N ILE A 19 -1.72 5.45 -1.24
CA ILE A 19 -0.75 6.11 -2.09
C ILE A 19 -0.95 7.61 -1.95
N LEU A 20 0.12 8.32 -1.57
CA LEU A 20 0.14 9.76 -1.52
C LEU A 20 0.88 10.30 -2.74
N TYR A 21 0.19 11.14 -3.51
CA TYR A 21 0.69 11.69 -4.76
C TYR A 21 0.45 13.20 -4.88
N ASP A 22 1.25 13.88 -5.68
CA ASP A 22 1.18 15.33 -5.87
C ASP A 22 0.18 15.77 -6.96
N VAL A 23 0.09 17.07 -7.20
CA VAL A 23 -0.72 17.65 -8.28
C VAL A 23 -0.22 17.32 -9.70
N ASN A 24 0.88 16.60 -9.87
CA ASN A 24 1.34 16.09 -11.15
C ASN A 24 1.16 14.57 -11.28
N GLY A 25 0.54 13.93 -10.28
CA GLY A 25 0.39 12.47 -10.23
C GLY A 25 1.68 11.75 -9.82
N LYS A 26 2.73 12.45 -9.39
CA LYS A 26 3.96 11.83 -8.88
C LYS A 26 3.68 11.22 -7.52
N VAL A 27 4.07 9.96 -7.32
CA VAL A 27 3.96 9.29 -6.01
C VAL A 27 5.11 9.72 -5.11
N HIS A 28 4.78 10.08 -3.87
CA HIS A 28 5.73 10.45 -2.82
C HIS A 28 5.82 9.37 -1.75
N HIS A 29 4.70 8.74 -1.40
CA HIS A 29 4.65 7.73 -0.34
C HIS A 29 3.61 6.66 -0.66
N ILE A 30 3.90 5.40 -0.28
CA ILE A 30 2.97 4.28 -0.32
C ILE A 30 2.97 3.64 1.06
N HIS A 31 1.81 3.62 1.70
CA HIS A 31 1.62 3.04 3.02
C HIS A 31 0.80 1.76 2.90
N HIS A 32 1.42 0.61 3.16
CA HIS A 32 0.74 -0.69 3.15
C HIS A 32 0.17 -1.00 4.52
N VAL A 33 -1.05 -1.52 4.54
CA VAL A 33 -1.70 -2.07 5.74
C VAL A 33 -2.18 -3.49 5.43
N VAL A 34 -1.94 -4.38 6.38
CA VAL A 34 -2.42 -5.76 6.33
C VAL A 34 -3.23 -5.97 7.60
N ASP A 35 -4.54 -6.12 7.42
CA ASP A 35 -5.47 -6.47 8.48
C ASP A 35 -5.54 -7.99 8.58
N THR A 36 -5.38 -8.53 9.78
CA THR A 36 -5.46 -9.98 10.06
C THR A 36 -6.87 -10.38 10.45
N GLU A 37 -7.27 -11.62 10.17
CA GLU A 37 -8.55 -12.17 10.61
C GLU A 37 -8.71 -12.06 12.14
N GLY A 38 -9.86 -11.58 12.60
CA GLY A 38 -10.17 -11.38 14.01
C GLY A 38 -9.71 -10.05 14.61
N ALA A 39 -9.00 -9.21 13.86
CA ALA A 39 -8.72 -7.82 14.24
C ALA A 39 -9.76 -6.85 13.65
N ASP A 40 -9.94 -5.69 14.29
CA ASP A 40 -10.73 -4.61 13.72
C ASP A 40 -10.10 -4.14 12.40
N LEU A 41 -10.92 -4.06 11.35
CA LEU A 41 -10.48 -3.61 10.05
C LEU A 41 -10.07 -2.14 10.11
N THR A 42 -8.88 -1.83 9.60
CA THR A 42 -8.43 -0.44 9.49
C THR A 42 -9.40 0.35 8.60
N SER A 43 -9.98 1.43 9.11
CA SER A 43 -10.81 2.30 8.26
C SER A 43 -9.96 3.09 7.28
N ASP A 44 -10.48 3.39 6.09
CA ASP A 44 -9.75 4.16 5.07
C ASP A 44 -9.29 5.52 5.61
N SER A 45 -10.11 6.18 6.43
CA SER A 45 -9.74 7.43 7.11
C SER A 45 -8.49 7.28 7.97
N SER A 46 -8.45 6.22 8.81
CA SER A 46 -7.31 5.93 9.69
C SER A 46 -6.05 5.60 8.90
N LEU A 47 -6.19 4.86 7.80
CA LEU A 47 -5.11 4.55 6.88
C LEU A 47 -4.54 5.83 6.23
N ILE A 48 -5.41 6.73 5.77
CA ILE A 48 -5.01 8.00 5.15
C ILE A 48 -4.32 8.92 6.16
N GLU A 49 -4.86 9.05 7.37
CA GLU A 49 -4.24 9.84 8.43
C GLU A 49 -2.85 9.31 8.79
N ARG A 50 -2.71 7.98 8.89
CA ARG A 50 -1.43 7.36 9.16
C ARG A 50 -0.43 7.59 8.03
N ALA A 51 -0.85 7.39 6.78
CA ALA A 51 -0.02 7.65 5.61
C ALA A 51 0.47 9.12 5.57
N LYS A 52 -0.42 10.08 5.84
CA LYS A 52 -0.07 11.51 5.88
C LYS A 52 0.86 11.87 7.03
N SER A 53 0.66 11.25 8.21
CA SER A 53 1.56 11.42 9.35
C SER A 53 2.97 10.96 8.97
N VAL A 54 3.10 9.76 8.40
CA VAL A 54 4.41 9.22 7.99
C VAL A 54 5.04 10.07 6.89
N ALA A 55 4.28 10.50 5.87
CA ALA A 55 4.81 11.39 4.84
C ALA A 55 5.34 12.71 5.42
N LYS A 56 4.64 13.28 6.40
CA LYS A 56 5.12 14.47 7.13
C LYS A 56 6.43 14.20 7.87
N GLU A 57 6.56 13.05 8.52
CA GLU A 57 7.80 12.64 9.22
C GLU A 57 8.97 12.44 8.25
N LEU A 58 8.69 12.07 6.99
CA LEU A 58 9.68 11.94 5.92
C LEU A 58 10.03 13.28 5.24
N GLY A 59 9.40 14.39 5.66
CA GLY A 59 9.68 15.74 5.16
C GLY A 59 8.80 16.20 4.00
N ASP A 60 7.77 15.43 3.62
CA ASP A 60 6.76 15.88 2.67
C ASP A 60 5.72 16.80 3.35
N ASP A 61 5.09 17.68 2.56
CA ASP A 61 3.95 18.47 3.03
C ASP A 61 2.63 17.73 2.75
N PRO A 62 1.96 17.14 3.76
CA PRO A 62 0.78 16.30 3.55
C PRO A 62 -0.43 17.08 3.02
N ARG A 63 -0.40 18.42 3.03
CA ARG A 63 -1.46 19.28 2.48
C ARG A 63 -1.40 19.36 0.95
N ARG A 64 -0.22 19.12 0.36
CA ARG A 64 0.02 19.11 -1.08
C ARG A 64 -0.13 17.71 -1.69
N LEU A 65 -0.41 16.71 -0.85
CA LEU A 65 -0.53 15.32 -1.24
C LEU A 65 -1.99 14.87 -1.22
N HIS A 66 -2.38 14.20 -2.29
CA HIS A 66 -3.68 13.58 -2.46
C HIS A 66 -3.57 12.08 -2.12
N PRO A 67 -4.50 11.55 -1.31
CA PRO A 67 -4.55 10.12 -1.03
C PRO A 67 -5.36 9.35 -2.08
N LEU A 68 -4.87 8.17 -2.45
CA LEU A 68 -5.61 7.15 -3.19
C LEU A 68 -5.47 5.82 -2.42
N VAL A 69 -6.60 5.21 -2.07
CA VAL A 69 -6.62 3.89 -1.42
C VAL A 69 -6.89 2.83 -2.49
N VAL A 70 -6.08 1.78 -2.50
CA VAL A 70 -6.17 0.64 -3.43
C VAL A 70 -6.01 -0.67 -2.67
N GLU A 71 -6.40 -1.79 -3.27
CA GLU A 71 -6.07 -3.10 -2.72
C GLU A 71 -4.58 -3.40 -2.95
N SER A 72 -3.92 -4.07 -2.01
CA SER A 72 -2.50 -4.38 -2.16
C SER A 72 -2.22 -5.31 -3.34
N SER A 73 -3.19 -6.12 -3.74
CA SER A 73 -3.12 -6.98 -4.93
C SER A 73 -2.92 -6.18 -6.22
N ASP A 74 -3.43 -4.93 -6.30
CA ASP A 74 -3.21 -4.03 -7.43
C ASP A 74 -1.76 -3.52 -7.50
N LEU A 75 -1.02 -3.64 -6.40
CA LEU A 75 0.37 -3.22 -6.27
C LEU A 75 1.37 -4.37 -6.35
N GLU A 76 0.92 -5.63 -6.35
CA GLU A 76 1.80 -6.79 -6.44
C GLU A 76 2.46 -6.90 -7.82
N GLY A 77 3.80 -6.95 -7.84
CA GLY A 77 4.57 -7.12 -9.07
C GLY A 77 4.62 -5.89 -9.97
N VAL A 78 4.19 -4.72 -9.49
CA VAL A 78 4.24 -3.46 -10.23
C VAL A 78 5.06 -2.42 -9.48
N LYS A 79 5.84 -1.64 -10.23
CA LYS A 79 6.42 -0.41 -9.69
C LYS A 79 5.41 0.70 -9.96
N VAL A 80 4.83 1.26 -8.90
CA VAL A 80 3.95 2.43 -9.04
C VAL A 80 4.80 3.63 -9.41
N LEU A 81 4.65 4.12 -10.64
CA LEU A 81 5.40 5.27 -11.13
C LEU A 81 4.61 6.57 -10.93
N ARG A 82 3.30 6.55 -11.26
CA ARG A 82 2.41 7.71 -11.20
C ARG A 82 0.96 7.30 -10.94
N VAL A 83 0.15 8.26 -10.52
CA VAL A 83 -1.32 8.14 -10.41
C VAL A 83 -1.95 8.92 -11.56
N ASP A 84 -2.81 8.23 -12.32
CA ASP A 84 -3.72 8.85 -13.28
C ASP A 84 -4.90 9.45 -12.51
N LYS A 85 -5.08 10.77 -12.66
CA LYS A 85 -6.08 11.51 -11.89
C LYS A 85 -7.48 11.39 -12.46
N GLU A 86 -7.60 11.20 -13.78
CA GLU A 86 -8.90 11.11 -14.46
C GLU A 86 -9.50 9.72 -14.23
N ALA A 87 -8.66 8.69 -14.33
CA ALA A 87 -9.03 7.31 -14.03
C ALA A 87 -9.02 6.99 -12.53
N LYS A 88 -8.46 7.86 -11.69
CA LYS A 88 -8.20 7.61 -10.25
C LYS A 88 -7.52 6.26 -10.03
N ALA A 89 -6.59 5.92 -10.93
CA ALA A 89 -5.94 4.63 -10.97
C ALA A 89 -4.43 4.81 -10.98
N VAL A 90 -3.71 3.81 -10.49
CA VAL A 90 -2.25 3.79 -10.58
C VAL A 90 -1.81 3.45 -12.00
N VAL A 91 -0.96 4.30 -12.57
CA VAL A 91 -0.21 3.98 -13.79
C VAL A 91 0.99 3.14 -13.36
N THR A 92 0.86 1.86 -13.65
CA THR A 92 1.89 0.86 -13.35
C THR A 92 2.68 0.56 -14.61
N GLU A 93 4.00 0.52 -14.49
CA GLU A 93 4.83 -0.11 -15.51
C GLU A 93 5.02 -1.56 -15.07
N LYS A 94 4.36 -2.49 -15.78
CA LYS A 94 4.56 -3.92 -15.57
C LYS A 94 5.95 -4.27 -16.07
N PHE A 95 6.88 -4.53 -15.16
CA PHE A 95 8.08 -5.25 -15.53
C PHE A 95 7.66 -6.69 -15.86
N PRO A 96 8.18 -7.31 -16.93
CA PRO A 96 8.05 -8.74 -17.07
C PRO A 96 8.64 -9.36 -15.80
N ARG A 97 7.85 -10.19 -15.11
CA ARG A 97 8.36 -11.07 -14.06
C ARG A 97 9.54 -11.81 -14.68
N ILE A 98 10.75 -11.51 -14.24
CA ILE A 98 11.87 -12.41 -14.40
C ILE A 98 11.50 -13.64 -13.56
N SER A 99 10.84 -14.61 -14.19
CA SER A 99 10.80 -15.97 -13.66
C SER A 99 12.26 -16.35 -13.40
N PRO A 100 12.64 -16.78 -12.19
CA PRO A 100 13.93 -17.41 -12.01
C PRO A 100 13.99 -18.55 -13.02
N SER A 101 14.94 -18.45 -13.95
CA SER A 101 15.20 -19.53 -14.89
C SER A 101 15.88 -20.62 -14.08
N GLU A 102 15.18 -21.72 -13.84
CA GLU A 102 15.79 -23.00 -13.45
C GLU A 102 16.27 -23.75 -14.69
#